data_AF-A0A1W9J942-F1
#
_entry.id   AF-A0A1W9J942-F1
#
_cell.length_a   1.000
_cell.length_b   1.000
_cell.length_c   1.000
_cell.angle_alpha   90.00
_cell.angle_beta   90.00
_cell.angle_gamma   90.00
#
_symmetry.space_group_name_H-M   'P 1'
#
loop_
_entity.id
_entity.type
_entity.pdbx_description
1 polymer ?
#
loop_
_entity_poly.entity_id
_entity_poly.type
_entity_poly.pdbx_seq_one_letter_code
_entity_poly.pdbx_strand_id
1 'polypeptide(L)'
;MAQVIRSGAFLQQCWSVHPLCVTVKRVADDRTVVLLCSSCRSAHHLQCVSVVAQPSSAQGEADHPTPAEVEAAGGLEKLATCITAHRPALSLREMDVFEDRVLIRCADCRCHYDLAVSQFEMRQK
;
A
#
# COMPACT_ATOMS: atom_id res chain seq x y z
N MET A 1 21.57 8.29 -13.53
CA MET A 1 20.23 8.78 -13.92
C MET A 1 19.25 7.72 -13.45
N ALA A 2 18.36 8.04 -12.50
CA ALA A 2 17.38 7.05 -12.03
C ALA A 2 16.34 6.82 -13.13
N GLN A 3 16.16 5.59 -13.57
CA GLN A 3 15.08 5.25 -14.50
C GLN A 3 13.77 5.21 -13.72
N VAL A 4 12.80 6.02 -14.16
CA VAL A 4 11.43 6.04 -13.61
C VAL A 4 10.53 5.32 -14.60
N ILE A 5 9.98 4.19 -14.19
CA ILE A 5 9.07 3.39 -15.01
C ILE A 5 7.66 3.52 -14.43
N ARG A 6 6.71 4.01 -15.24
CA ARG A 6 5.33 4.24 -14.80
C ARG A 6 4.43 3.07 -15.17
N SER A 7 4.52 1.98 -14.42
CA SER A 7 3.72 0.78 -14.67
C SER A 7 3.56 -0.07 -13.41
N GLY A 8 2.32 -0.50 -13.13
CA GLY A 8 1.98 -1.40 -12.02
C GLY A 8 2.52 -2.82 -12.20
N ALA A 9 2.78 -3.24 -13.45
CA ALA A 9 3.29 -4.57 -13.78
C ALA A 9 4.62 -4.88 -13.08
N PHE A 10 5.46 -3.88 -12.84
CA PHE A 10 6.73 -4.05 -12.14
C PHE A 10 6.56 -4.35 -10.66
N LEU A 11 5.61 -3.67 -9.99
CA LEU A 11 5.28 -4.02 -8.61
C LEU A 11 4.65 -5.42 -8.56
N GLN A 12 3.88 -5.80 -9.58
CA GLN A 12 3.21 -7.12 -9.65
C GLN A 12 4.23 -8.22 -9.77
N GLN A 13 5.13 -8.10 -10.73
CA GLN A 13 6.23 -9.04 -10.88
C GLN A 13 7.11 -9.08 -9.62
N CYS A 14 7.40 -7.93 -9.00
CA CYS A 14 8.19 -7.88 -7.77
C CYS A 14 7.49 -8.63 -6.63
N TRP A 15 6.20 -8.40 -6.42
CA TRP A 15 5.42 -9.05 -5.36
C TRP A 15 5.18 -10.53 -5.65
N SER A 16 4.89 -10.93 -6.89
CA SER A 16 4.74 -12.33 -7.28
C SER A 16 6.00 -13.15 -7.02
N VAL A 17 7.19 -12.55 -7.19
CA VAL A 17 8.48 -13.22 -6.93
C VAL A 17 8.91 -13.09 -5.46
N HIS A 18 8.60 -11.96 -4.81
CA HIS A 18 9.04 -11.65 -3.44
C HIS A 18 7.88 -11.21 -2.52
N PRO A 19 6.87 -12.06 -2.29
CA PRO A 19 5.64 -11.65 -1.61
C PRO A 19 5.84 -11.22 -0.15
N LEU A 20 6.93 -11.68 0.49
CA LEU A 20 7.24 -11.37 1.88
C LEU A 20 8.30 -10.26 2.04
N CYS A 21 8.88 -9.78 0.94
CA CYS A 21 9.99 -8.82 1.00
C CYS A 21 9.56 -7.38 0.72
N VAL A 22 8.31 -7.16 0.29
CA VAL A 22 7.78 -5.83 -0.03
C VAL A 22 7.14 -5.22 1.23
N THR A 23 7.78 -4.18 1.75
CA THR A 23 7.35 -3.48 2.97
C THR A 23 7.13 -2.00 2.73
N VAL A 24 6.37 -1.36 3.64
CA VAL A 24 6.08 0.06 3.56
C VAL A 24 7.23 0.86 4.16
N LYS A 25 7.77 1.80 3.38
CA LYS A 25 8.86 2.67 3.83
C LYS A 25 8.32 3.96 4.46
N ARG A 26 7.45 4.68 3.76
CA ARG A 26 6.89 5.96 4.20
C ARG A 26 5.68 6.36 3.35
N VAL A 27 4.89 7.29 3.87
CA VAL A 27 3.99 8.14 3.08
C VAL A 27 4.73 9.46 2.83
N ALA A 28 4.73 9.94 1.59
CA ALA A 28 5.19 11.28 1.22
C ALA A 28 4.01 12.25 1.11
N ASP A 29 4.28 13.55 1.10
CA ASP A 29 3.30 14.62 1.26
C ASP A 29 2.18 14.61 0.19
N ASP A 30 2.47 14.15 -1.03
CA ASP A 30 1.50 14.01 -2.14
C ASP A 30 0.73 12.68 -2.14
N ARG A 31 0.28 12.20 -0.97
CA ARG A 31 -0.42 10.89 -0.80
C ARG A 31 0.31 9.71 -1.45
N THR A 32 1.63 9.82 -1.53
CA THR A 32 2.46 8.83 -2.22
C THR A 32 2.98 7.82 -1.22
N VAL A 33 2.53 6.58 -1.31
CA VAL A 33 3.02 5.46 -0.50
C VAL A 33 4.25 4.88 -1.16
N VAL A 34 5.38 4.87 -0.45
CA VAL A 34 6.63 4.29 -0.94
C VAL A 34 6.80 2.90 -0.34
N LEU A 35 6.83 1.90 -1.21
CA LEU A 35 7.18 0.52 -0.90
C LEU A 35 8.65 0.24 -1.25
N LEU A 36 9.27 -0.65 -0.48
CA LEU A 36 10.62 -1.12 -0.73
C LEU A 36 10.62 -2.65 -0.72
N CYS A 37 11.21 -3.25 -1.74
CA CYS A 37 11.52 -4.68 -1.71
C CYS A 37 12.94 -4.89 -1.18
N SER A 38 13.09 -5.62 -0.08
CA SER A 38 14.41 -5.92 0.49
C SER A 38 15.24 -6.89 -0.38
N SER A 39 14.59 -7.69 -1.22
CA SER A 39 15.25 -8.67 -2.10
C SER A 39 15.85 -8.00 -3.35
N CYS A 40 15.02 -7.39 -4.20
CA CYS A 40 15.48 -6.75 -5.44
C CYS A 40 15.90 -5.28 -5.26
N ARG A 41 15.83 -4.74 -4.03
CA ARG A 41 16.22 -3.38 -3.65
C ARG A 41 15.53 -2.27 -4.46
N SER A 42 14.39 -2.60 -5.07
CA SER A 42 13.59 -1.67 -5.88
C SER A 42 12.63 -0.88 -4.99
N ALA A 43 12.50 0.42 -5.30
CA ALA A 43 11.52 1.28 -4.66
C ALA A 43 10.32 1.48 -5.60
N HIS A 44 9.13 1.22 -5.08
CA HIS A 44 7.87 1.40 -5.78
C HIS A 44 7.10 2.54 -5.11
N HIS A 45 6.70 3.53 -5.88
CA HIS A 45 5.95 4.68 -5.43
C HIS A 45 4.53 4.53 -5.96
N LEU A 46 3.56 4.63 -5.06
CA LEU A 46 2.16 4.47 -5.35
C LEU A 46 1.48 5.79 -5.02
N GLN A 47 0.97 6.48 -6.04
CA GLN A 47 0.14 7.64 -5.81
C GLN A 47 -1.27 7.17 -5.50
N CYS A 48 -1.75 7.41 -4.28
CA CYS A 48 -3.04 6.92 -3.83
C CYS A 48 -4.14 7.96 -4.05
N VAL A 49 -5.25 7.53 -4.63
CA VAL A 49 -6.50 8.29 -4.71
C VAL A 49 -7.13 8.34 -3.31
N SER A 50 -7.32 7.16 -2.72
CA SER A 50 -7.93 6.97 -1.42
C SER A 50 -7.19 5.90 -0.61
N VAL A 51 -7.32 5.99 0.71
CA VAL A 51 -6.75 5.04 1.67
C VAL A 51 -7.83 4.69 2.68
N VAL A 52 -8.22 3.43 2.70
CA VAL A 52 -9.27 2.90 3.58
C VAL A 52 -8.61 2.04 4.66
N ALA A 53 -8.72 2.46 5.92
CA ALA A 53 -8.18 1.71 7.05
C ALA A 53 -9.28 0.87 7.71
N GLN A 54 -9.09 -0.45 7.76
CA GLN A 54 -10.02 -1.41 8.36
C GLN A 54 -9.32 -2.29 9.40
N PRO A 55 -9.87 -2.48 10.61
CA PRO A 55 -9.34 -3.48 11.54
C PRO A 55 -9.60 -4.90 11.01
N SER A 56 -8.67 -5.84 11.22
CA SER A 56 -8.83 -7.24 10.75
C SER A 56 -10.11 -7.92 11.23
N SER A 57 -10.68 -7.47 12.35
CA SER A 57 -11.92 -8.02 12.91
C SER A 57 -13.19 -7.62 12.13
N ALA A 58 -13.13 -6.61 11.26
CA ALA A 58 -14.27 -6.15 10.46
C ALA A 58 -14.39 -6.88 9.10
N GLN A 59 -13.48 -7.81 8.79
CA GLN A 59 -13.49 -8.56 7.51
C GLN A 59 -14.57 -9.66 7.44
N GLY A 60 -15.36 -9.86 8.50
CA GLY A 60 -16.34 -10.96 8.61
C GLY A 60 -17.76 -10.62 8.14
N GLU A 61 -18.09 -9.35 7.93
CA GLU A 61 -19.39 -8.93 7.42
C GLU A 61 -19.17 -8.25 6.07
N ALA A 62 -19.48 -8.97 4.99
CA ALA A 62 -19.61 -8.41 3.66
C ALA A 62 -20.89 -7.53 3.62
N ASP A 63 -20.86 -6.41 4.33
CA ASP A 63 -21.72 -5.27 4.02
C ASP A 63 -20.83 -4.28 3.29
N HIS A 64 -21.06 -4.10 1.99
CA HIS A 64 -20.29 -3.15 1.19
C HIS A 64 -20.51 -1.75 1.79
N PRO A 65 -19.52 -1.16 2.48
CA PRO A 65 -19.71 0.19 2.97
C PRO A 65 -19.83 1.11 1.75
N THR A 66 -20.81 2.01 1.78
CA THR A 66 -21.00 2.94 0.67
C THR A 66 -19.74 3.80 0.50
N PRO A 67 -19.34 4.15 -0.74
CA PRO A 67 -18.09 4.88 -1.01
C PRO A 67 -17.93 6.17 -0.19
N ALA A 68 -19.04 6.82 0.18
CA ALA A 68 -19.05 8.10 0.87
C ALA A 68 -18.65 8.05 2.35
N GLU A 69 -18.82 6.93 3.05
CA GLU A 69 -18.58 6.85 4.50
C GLU A 69 -17.13 6.46 4.83
N VAL A 70 -16.42 5.85 3.88
CA VAL A 70 -15.06 5.35 4.07
C VAL A 70 -14.00 6.36 3.62
N GLU A 71 -14.34 7.25 2.69
CA GLU A 71 -13.46 8.33 2.24
C GLU A 71 -13.28 9.47 3.25
N ALA A 72 -14.14 9.57 4.28
CA ALA A 72 -14.21 10.74 5.15
C ALA A 72 -13.28 10.70 6.40
N ALA A 73 -12.68 9.56 6.77
CA ALA A 73 -12.08 9.39 8.12
C ALA A 73 -10.58 9.04 8.13
N GLY A 74 -9.73 9.92 7.58
CA GLY A 74 -8.30 10.00 7.92
C GLY A 74 -7.48 8.72 7.70
N GLY A 75 -7.85 7.87 6.73
CA GLY A 75 -7.17 6.60 6.49
C GLY A 75 -5.68 6.76 6.17
N LEU A 76 -5.31 7.82 5.44
CA LEU A 76 -3.92 8.17 5.18
C LEU A 76 -3.17 8.56 6.47
N GLU A 77 -3.81 9.32 7.36
CA GLU A 77 -3.23 9.72 8.65
C GLU A 77 -3.05 8.52 9.58
N LYS A 78 -4.02 7.59 9.60
CA LYS A 78 -3.93 6.31 10.30
C LYS A 78 -2.77 5.47 9.75
N LEU A 79 -2.64 5.38 8.43
CA LEU A 79 -1.52 4.68 7.78
C LEU A 79 -0.18 5.35 8.14
N ALA A 80 -0.08 6.67 8.07
CA ALA A 80 1.13 7.41 8.44
C ALA A 80 1.52 7.21 9.91
N THR A 81 0.55 7.22 10.81
CA THR A 81 0.72 6.91 12.23
C THR A 81 1.19 5.47 12.41
N CYS A 82 0.57 4.52 11.71
CA CYS A 82 0.94 3.11 11.74
C CYS A 82 2.33 2.85 11.17
N ILE A 83 2.77 3.60 10.15
CA ILE A 83 4.14 3.52 9.64
C ILE A 83 5.12 4.03 10.68
N THR A 84 4.79 5.12 11.37
CA THR A 84 5.66 5.68 12.40
C THR A 84 5.83 4.72 13.57
N ALA A 85 4.77 4.04 13.99
CA ALA A 85 4.78 3.11 15.12
C ALA A 85 5.28 1.69 14.75
N HIS A 86 4.85 1.16 13.61
CA HIS A 86 4.95 -0.27 13.27
C HIS A 86 5.56 -0.52 11.87
N ARG A 87 6.45 0.35 11.39
CA ARG A 87 7.12 0.20 10.07
C ARG A 87 7.55 -1.25 9.75
N PRO A 88 8.29 -1.98 10.61
CA PRO A 88 8.76 -3.32 10.26
C PRO A 88 7.63 -4.36 10.15
N ALA A 89 6.47 -4.09 10.74
CA ALA A 89 5.31 -4.98 10.73
C ALA A 89 4.35 -4.69 9.57
N LEU A 90 4.63 -3.68 8.72
CA LEU A 90 3.82 -3.32 7.56
C LEU A 90 4.33 -3.97 6.28
N SER A 91 3.52 -4.86 5.70
CA SER A 91 3.84 -5.55 4.45
C SER A 91 2.71 -5.48 3.43
N LEU A 92 3.09 -5.60 2.16
CA LEU A 92 2.16 -5.75 1.05
C LEU A 92 1.53 -7.16 1.12
N ARG A 93 0.21 -7.22 1.23
CA ARG A 93 -0.54 -8.47 1.37
C ARG A 93 -1.10 -8.96 0.05
N GLU A 94 -1.74 -8.07 -0.69
CA GLU A 94 -2.37 -8.36 -1.98
C GLU A 94 -2.14 -7.18 -2.92
N MET A 95 -2.12 -7.48 -4.21
CA MET A 95 -2.14 -6.46 -5.24
C MET A 95 -2.95 -6.91 -6.44
N ASP A 96 -3.79 -6.00 -6.92
CA ASP A 96 -4.56 -6.11 -8.14
C ASP A 96 -4.22 -4.93 -9.07
N VAL A 97 -3.55 -5.22 -10.20
CA VAL A 97 -3.19 -4.19 -11.20
C VAL A 97 -4.36 -3.90 -12.15
N PHE A 98 -5.37 -4.76 -12.23
CA PHE A 98 -6.56 -4.51 -13.05
C PHE A 98 -7.52 -3.54 -12.37
N GLU A 99 -7.64 -3.64 -11.04
CA GLU A 99 -8.44 -2.71 -10.24
C GLU A 99 -7.63 -1.51 -9.69
N ASP A 100 -6.32 -1.48 -9.96
CA ASP A 100 -5.38 -0.52 -9.36
C ASP A 100 -5.45 -0.47 -7.82
N ARG A 101 -5.56 -1.65 -7.18
CA ARG A 101 -5.71 -1.79 -5.73
C ARG A 101 -4.54 -2.49 -5.08
N VAL A 102 -4.18 -1.99 -3.90
CA VAL A 102 -3.05 -2.49 -3.11
C VAL A 102 -3.50 -2.64 -1.66
N LEU A 103 -3.36 -3.85 -1.11
CA LEU A 103 -3.71 -4.13 0.28
C LEU A 103 -2.45 -4.22 1.14
N ILE A 104 -2.32 -3.34 2.11
CA ILE A 104 -1.25 -3.37 3.11
C ILE A 104 -1.80 -3.91 4.42
N ARG A 105 -1.03 -4.76 5.08
CA ARG A 105 -1.35 -5.27 6.42
C ARG A 105 -0.29 -4.88 7.41
N CYS A 106 -0.72 -4.46 8.60
CA CYS A 106 0.15 -4.36 9.77
C CYS A 106 -0.01 -5.60 10.65
N ALA A 107 1.07 -6.31 10.96
CA ALA A 107 1.02 -7.47 11.85
C ALA A 107 0.79 -7.09 13.33
N ASP A 108 1.24 -5.92 13.76
CA ASP A 108 1.17 -5.48 15.16
C ASP A 108 -0.22 -4.98 15.54
N CYS A 109 -0.72 -3.94 14.88
CA CYS A 109 -2.06 -3.41 15.14
C CYS A 109 -3.18 -4.18 14.43
N ARG A 110 -2.83 -5.14 13.56
CA ARG A 110 -3.79 -5.94 12.79
C ARG A 110 -4.75 -5.08 11.95
N CYS A 111 -4.32 -3.91 11.51
CA CYS A 111 -5.06 -3.11 10.54
C CYS A 111 -4.71 -3.54 9.11
N HIS A 112 -5.71 -3.51 8.25
CA HIS A 112 -5.61 -3.56 6.81
C HIS A 112 -5.81 -2.15 6.25
N TYR A 113 -5.06 -1.82 5.22
CA TYR A 113 -5.14 -0.58 4.49
C TYR A 113 -5.34 -0.91 3.02
N ASP A 114 -6.55 -0.64 2.52
CA ASP A 114 -6.85 -0.74 1.10
C ASP A 114 -6.51 0.60 0.44
N LEU A 115 -5.66 0.54 -0.58
CA LEU A 115 -5.21 1.70 -1.33
C LEU A 115 -5.77 1.60 -2.74
N ALA A 116 -6.58 2.58 -3.13
CA ALA A 116 -6.87 2.83 -4.54
C ALA A 116 -5.72 3.68 -5.12
N VAL A 117 -5.06 3.19 -6.16
CA VAL A 117 -3.84 3.78 -6.73
C VAL A 117 -4.17 4.43 -8.07
N SER A 118 -3.78 5.69 -8.29
CA SER A 118 -3.92 6.35 -9.59
C SER A 118 -2.69 6.19 -10.48
N GLN A 119 -1.52 5.98 -9.86
CA GLN A 119 -0.26 5.87 -10.58
C GLN A 119 0.75 5.00 -9.83
N PHE A 120 1.35 4.09 -10.57
CA PHE A 120 2.46 3.27 -10.14
C PHE A 120 3.76 3.77 -10.76
N GLU A 121 4.77 4.07 -9.95
CA GLU A 121 6.12 4.34 -10.43
C GLU A 121 7.12 3.39 -9.77
N MET A 122 8.01 2.79 -10.55
CA MET A 122 9.20 2.11 -10.06
C MET A 122 10.42 2.98 -10.33
N ARG A 123 11.26 3.17 -9.31
CA ARG A 123 12.53 3.88 -9.43
C ARG A 123 13.67 2.92 -9.17
N GLN A 124 14.49 2.66 -10.19
CA GLN A 124 15.79 2.00 -10.03
C GLN A 124 16.89 3.06 -9.93
N LYS A 125 17.83 2.83 -9.00
CA LYS A 125 19.07 3.58 -8.93
C LYS A 125 20.12 2.94 -9.83
#